data_AF-A0A956Y193-F1
#
_entry.id   AF-A0A956Y193-F1
#
_cell.length_a   1.000
_cell.length_b   1.000
_cell.length_c   1.000
_cell.angle_alpha   90.00
_cell.angle_beta   90.00
_cell.angle_gamma   90.00
#
_symmetry.space_group_name_H-M   'P 1'
#
loop_
_entity.id
_entity.type
_entity.pdbx_description
1 polymer ?
#
loop_
_entity_poly.entity_id
_entity_poly.type
_entity_poly.pdbx_seq_one_letter_code
_entity_poly.pdbx_strand_id
1 'polypeptide(L)'
;MANYVIECLLDSPVVMVTYQPGYGGDEDIAAFADAVIDVFENLDYKAYLMFNMSSAKLSFNDIMQSAQRILRSENSPIKHPNFIALGMITDSKMFRTVAKGLNSAAFGNIKVQVFATRDEALAWARMENAKRSG
;
A
#
# COMPACT_ATOMS: atom_id res chain seq x y z
N MET A 1 7.68 9.04 -17.33
CA MET A 1 7.59 7.59 -17.03
C MET A 1 7.00 7.47 -15.63
N ALA A 2 6.15 6.48 -15.37
CA ALA A 2 5.59 6.31 -14.03
C ALA A 2 6.70 5.96 -13.03
N ASN A 3 6.70 6.61 -11.87
CA ASN A 3 7.67 6.35 -10.80
C ASN A 3 7.25 5.22 -9.86
N TYR A 4 6.39 4.33 -10.32
CA TYR A 4 5.89 3.18 -9.59
C TYR A 4 5.52 2.06 -10.56
N VAL A 5 5.48 0.83 -10.05
CA VAL A 5 5.01 -0.35 -10.78
C VAL A 5 3.92 -1.00 -9.96
N ILE A 6 2.78 -1.33 -10.59
CA ILE A 6 1.67 -2.04 -9.96
C ILE A 6 1.59 -3.43 -10.60
N GLU A 7 1.64 -4.48 -9.78
CA GLU A 7 1.57 -5.88 -10.21
C GLU A 7 0.42 -6.58 -9.49
N CYS A 8 -0.51 -7.18 -10.24
CA CYS A 8 -1.47 -8.13 -9.70
C CYS A 8 -0.82 -9.52 -9.69
N LEU A 9 -0.66 -10.11 -8.52
CA LEU A 9 -0.02 -11.42 -8.39
C LEU A 9 -1.06 -12.51 -8.64
N LEU A 10 -1.02 -13.18 -9.79
CA LEU A 10 -2.05 -14.15 -10.20
C LEU A 10 -2.26 -15.32 -9.21
N ASP A 11 -1.25 -15.64 -8.41
CA ASP A 11 -1.25 -16.73 -7.44
C ASP A 11 -1.55 -16.28 -5.99
N SER A 12 -1.87 -14.99 -5.79
CA SER A 12 -2.19 -14.46 -4.46
C SER A 12 -3.17 -13.28 -4.52
N PRO A 13 -3.97 -13.02 -3.48
CA PRO A 13 -4.89 -11.89 -3.46
C PRO A 13 -4.13 -10.58 -3.16
N VAL A 14 -3.05 -10.29 -3.88
CA VAL A 14 -2.13 -9.19 -3.59
C VAL A 14 -1.98 -8.30 -4.83
N VAL A 15 -2.22 -7.01 -4.62
CA VAL A 15 -1.77 -5.94 -5.52
C VAL A 15 -0.47 -5.40 -4.93
N MET A 16 0.64 -5.64 -5.62
CA MET A 16 1.97 -5.18 -5.22
C MET A 16 2.29 -3.86 -5.92
N VAL A 17 2.63 -2.84 -5.13
CA VAL A 17 3.12 -1.56 -5.62
C VAL A 17 4.58 -1.44 -5.25
N THR A 18 5.45 -1.28 -6.24
CA THR A 18 6.88 -1.00 -6.03
C THR A 18 7.19 0.45 -6.40
N TYR A 19 7.64 1.23 -5.42
CA TYR A 19 8.05 2.62 -5.63
C TYR A 19 9.43 2.67 -6.26
N GLN A 20 9.57 3.47 -7.31
CA GLN A 20 10.85 3.71 -7.98
C GLN A 20 11.60 4.88 -7.31
N PRO A 21 12.93 4.98 -7.46
CA PRO A 21 13.72 6.04 -6.84
C PRO A 21 13.30 7.48 -7.20
N GLY A 22 12.60 7.67 -8.32
CA GLY A 22 12.08 8.96 -8.77
C GLY A 22 10.73 9.36 -8.19
N TYR A 23 10.10 8.51 -7.37
CA TYR A 23 8.74 8.76 -6.88
C TYR A 23 8.70 9.97 -5.95
N GLY A 24 7.90 10.97 -6.32
CA GLY A 24 7.62 12.16 -5.55
C GLY A 24 6.23 12.08 -4.93
N GLY A 25 6.15 12.03 -3.59
CA GLY A 25 4.87 11.90 -2.89
C GLY A 25 3.86 13.01 -3.16
N ASP A 26 4.30 14.20 -3.56
CA ASP A 26 3.39 15.29 -3.88
C ASP A 26 2.94 15.30 -5.35
N GLU A 27 3.82 14.88 -6.24
CA GLU A 27 3.65 14.93 -7.70
C GLU A 27 2.92 13.70 -8.22
N ASP A 28 3.27 12.52 -7.70
CA ASP A 28 2.82 11.24 -8.23
C ASP A 28 1.55 10.71 -7.53
N ILE A 29 1.18 11.22 -6.36
CA ILE A 29 0.17 10.58 -5.49
C ILE A 29 -1.24 10.49 -6.09
N ALA A 30 -1.67 11.50 -6.83
CA ALA A 30 -2.99 11.50 -7.47
C ALA A 30 -3.05 10.44 -8.57
N ALA A 31 -2.11 10.50 -9.53
CA ALA A 31 -2.00 9.52 -10.60
C ALA A 31 -1.77 8.09 -10.08
N PHE A 32 -0.99 7.95 -9.01
CA PHE A 32 -0.81 6.69 -8.29
C PHE A 32 -2.12 6.17 -7.71
N ALA A 33 -2.90 7.01 -7.03
CA ALA A 33 -4.15 6.60 -6.42
C ALA A 33 -5.17 6.15 -7.48
N ASP A 34 -5.30 6.90 -8.57
CA ASP A 34 -6.16 6.57 -9.70
C ASP A 34 -5.74 5.23 -10.33
N ALA A 35 -4.45 5.03 -10.57
CA ALA A 35 -3.95 3.77 -11.13
C ALA A 35 -4.21 2.54 -10.23
N VAL A 36 -4.17 2.69 -8.90
CA VAL A 36 -4.54 1.60 -7.99
C VAL A 36 -6.04 1.35 -7.98
N ILE A 37 -6.85 2.40 -8.08
CA ILE A 37 -8.31 2.27 -8.20
C ILE A 37 -8.68 1.54 -9.49
N ASP A 38 -8.12 1.95 -10.63
CA ASP A 38 -8.34 1.30 -11.92
C ASP A 38 -8.02 -0.21 -11.84
N VAL A 39 -6.93 -0.57 -11.16
CA VAL A 39 -6.60 -1.98 -10.90
C VAL A 39 -7.69 -2.65 -10.08
N PHE A 40 -8.13 -2.04 -8.98
CA PHE A 40 -9.15 -2.63 -8.11
C PHE A 40 -10.55 -2.72 -8.76
N GLU A 41 -10.92 -1.79 -9.63
CA GLU A 41 -12.18 -1.83 -10.40
C GLU A 41 -12.23 -3.05 -11.34
N ASN A 42 -11.07 -3.47 -11.84
CA ASN A 42 -10.93 -4.61 -12.74
C ASN A 42 -10.72 -5.96 -12.02
N LEU A 43 -10.67 -5.99 -10.67
CA LEU A 43 -10.59 -7.24 -9.92
C LEU A 43 -11.98 -7.85 -9.69
N ASP A 44 -12.09 -9.15 -9.93
CA ASP A 44 -13.24 -9.99 -9.53
C ASP A 44 -13.09 -10.57 -8.11
N TYR A 45 -12.02 -10.21 -7.41
CA TYR A 45 -11.74 -10.61 -6.03
C TYR A 45 -11.27 -9.45 -5.16
N LYS A 46 -11.34 -9.64 -3.83
CA LYS A 46 -10.77 -8.70 -2.87
C LYS A 46 -9.27 -8.94 -2.67
N ALA A 47 -8.49 -7.89 -2.57
CA ALA A 47 -7.03 -7.96 -2.49
C ALA A 47 -6.42 -7.11 -1.36
N TYR A 48 -5.25 -7.55 -0.92
CA TYR A 48 -4.34 -6.81 -0.05
C TYR A 48 -3.48 -5.88 -0.91
N LEU A 49 -3.31 -4.63 -0.46
CA LEU A 49 -2.43 -3.68 -1.12
C LEU A 49 -1.07 -3.66 -0.41
N MET A 50 -0.01 -4.01 -1.13
CA MET A 50 1.34 -4.13 -0.60
C MET A 50 2.24 -3.05 -1.17
N PHE A 51 2.90 -2.29 -0.30
CA PHE A 51 3.85 -1.26 -0.68
C PHE A 51 5.29 -1.74 -0.49
N ASN A 52 6.00 -2.00 -1.58
CA ASN A 52 7.43 -2.25 -1.55
C ASN A 52 8.21 -0.93 -1.58
N MET A 53 8.75 -0.56 -0.42
CA MET A 53 9.48 0.69 -0.20
C MET A 53 11.00 0.53 -0.32
N SER A 54 11.50 -0.65 -0.70
CA SER A 54 12.93 -0.99 -0.69
C SER A 54 13.79 -0.06 -1.56
N SER A 55 13.20 0.56 -2.59
CA SER A 55 13.88 1.49 -3.50
C SER A 55 13.38 2.94 -3.39
N ALA A 56 12.44 3.20 -2.49
CA ALA A 56 11.84 4.52 -2.31
C ALA A 56 12.83 5.48 -1.63
N LYS A 57 12.89 6.72 -2.12
CA LYS A 57 13.71 7.80 -1.54
C LYS A 57 12.87 8.95 -0.97
N LEU A 58 11.68 8.61 -0.46
CA LEU A 58 10.76 9.58 0.13
C LEU A 58 11.26 10.08 1.50
N SER A 59 11.07 11.36 1.78
CA SER A 59 11.27 11.89 3.13
C SER A 59 10.11 11.51 4.04
N PHE A 60 10.31 11.61 5.37
CA PHE A 60 9.23 11.42 6.35
C PHE A 60 8.02 12.32 6.05
N ASN A 61 8.27 13.58 5.70
CA ASN A 61 7.22 14.55 5.42
C ASN A 61 6.42 14.15 4.17
N ASP A 62 7.09 13.74 3.09
CA ASP A 62 6.42 13.35 1.85
C ASP A 62 5.45 12.19 2.10
N ILE A 63 5.86 11.22 2.91
CA ILE A 63 5.02 10.04 3.22
C ILE A 63 3.81 10.44 4.06
N MET A 64 4.00 11.30 5.07
CA MET A 64 2.89 11.77 5.90
C MET A 64 1.88 12.58 5.10
N GLN A 65 2.35 13.48 4.24
CA GLN A 65 1.47 14.28 3.39
C GLN A 65 0.74 13.42 2.36
N SER A 66 1.45 12.50 1.71
CA SER A 66 0.87 11.53 0.76
C SER A 66 -0.23 10.69 1.43
N ALA A 67 0.04 10.15 2.62
CA ALA A 67 -0.92 9.36 3.36
C ALA A 67 -2.17 10.17 3.75
N GLN A 68 -2.00 11.42 4.20
CA GLN A 68 -3.14 12.29 4.51
C GLN A 68 -3.99 12.61 3.27
N ARG A 69 -3.35 12.83 2.11
CA ARG A 69 -4.06 13.06 0.84
C ARG A 69 -4.86 11.83 0.44
N ILE A 70 -4.25 10.64 0.46
CA ILE A 70 -4.95 9.38 0.18
C ILE A 70 -6.14 9.21 1.11
N LEU A 71 -5.96 9.37 2.42
CA LEU A 71 -7.00 9.14 3.42
C LEU A 71 -8.22 10.05 3.25
N ARG A 72 -7.96 11.32 2.95
CA ARG A 72 -8.99 12.35 2.83
C ARG A 72 -9.66 12.35 1.46
N SER A 73 -9.02 11.80 0.43
CA SER A 73 -9.62 11.63 -0.89
C SER A 73 -10.92 10.83 -0.81
N GLU A 74 -11.96 11.26 -1.53
CA GLU A 74 -13.17 10.48 -1.74
C GLU A 74 -12.85 9.21 -2.54
N ASN A 75 -12.02 9.37 -3.59
CA ASN A 75 -11.45 8.30 -4.38
C ASN A 75 -10.16 7.78 -3.74
N SER A 76 -10.29 7.17 -2.56
CA SER A 76 -9.16 6.57 -1.87
C SER A 76 -9.07 5.07 -2.15
N PRO A 77 -7.92 4.53 -2.60
CA PRO A 77 -7.77 3.09 -2.82
C PRO A 77 -8.16 2.23 -1.62
N ILE A 78 -7.93 2.72 -0.39
CA ILE A 78 -8.25 1.98 0.85
C ILE A 78 -9.74 2.00 1.21
N LYS A 79 -10.56 2.79 0.51
CA LYS A 79 -12.02 2.80 0.64
C LYS A 79 -12.70 1.92 -0.42
N HIS A 80 -11.93 1.38 -1.38
CA HIS A 80 -12.47 0.60 -2.48
C HIS A 80 -13.10 -0.73 -1.98
N PRO A 81 -14.24 -1.20 -2.54
CA PRO A 81 -14.89 -2.45 -2.10
C PRO A 81 -14.02 -3.72 -2.18
N ASN A 82 -13.07 -3.73 -3.12
CA ASN A 82 -12.10 -4.81 -3.32
C ASN A 82 -10.84 -4.69 -2.46
N PHE A 83 -10.69 -3.65 -1.64
CA PHE A 83 -9.57 -3.54 -0.70
C PHE A 83 -9.83 -4.36 0.58
N ILE A 84 -8.81 -5.09 1.04
CA ILE A 84 -8.85 -5.85 2.31
C ILE A 84 -8.05 -5.13 3.41
N ALA A 85 -6.75 -4.97 3.19
CA ALA A 85 -5.81 -4.43 4.17
C ALA A 85 -4.52 -3.97 3.49
N LEU A 86 -3.74 -3.17 4.23
CA LEU A 86 -2.50 -2.57 3.76
C LEU A 86 -1.28 -3.25 4.38
N GLY A 87 -0.27 -3.53 3.57
CA GLY A 87 1.05 -3.93 4.04
C GLY A 87 2.17 -3.07 3.46
N MET A 88 3.28 -2.99 4.18
CA MET A 88 4.47 -2.25 3.79
C MET A 88 5.71 -3.14 3.95
N ILE A 89 6.52 -3.25 2.90
CA ILE A 89 7.77 -3.99 2.88
C ILE A 89 8.91 -2.99 2.93
N THR A 90 9.70 -3.03 4.00
CA THR A 90 10.80 -2.10 4.20
C THR A 90 11.79 -2.56 5.28
N ASP A 91 13.07 -2.28 5.09
CA ASP A 91 14.12 -2.39 6.10
C ASP A 91 14.35 -1.06 6.85
N SER A 92 13.86 0.06 6.30
CA SER A 92 14.04 1.40 6.87
C SER A 92 13.32 1.58 8.19
N LYS A 93 14.06 2.00 9.22
CA LYS A 93 13.51 2.40 10.51
C LYS A 93 12.52 3.57 10.38
N MET A 94 12.76 4.48 9.43
CA MET A 94 11.88 5.62 9.19
C MET A 94 10.50 5.16 8.69
N PHE A 95 10.44 4.29 7.68
CA PHE A 95 9.18 3.76 7.16
C PHE A 95 8.43 2.93 8.22
N ARG A 96 9.14 2.20 9.09
CA ARG A 96 8.54 1.49 10.24
C ARG A 96 7.89 2.45 11.24
N THR A 97 8.54 3.59 11.53
CA THR A 97 7.97 4.62 12.41
C THR A 97 6.74 5.27 11.80
N VAL A 98 6.80 5.58 10.50
CA VAL A 98 5.66 6.07 9.72
C VAL A 98 4.47 5.13 9.81
N ALA A 99 4.66 3.83 9.57
CA ALA A 99 3.59 2.84 9.62
C ALA A 99 2.94 2.78 11.01
N LYS A 100 3.72 2.87 12.09
CA LYS A 100 3.18 2.99 13.46
C LYS A 100 2.34 4.26 13.63
N GLY A 101 2.74 5.37 13.03
CA GLY A 101 1.95 6.61 13.00
C GLY A 101 0.61 6.45 12.29
N LEU A 102 0.61 5.79 11.12
CA LEU A 102 -0.62 5.50 10.36
C LEU A 102 -1.60 4.58 11.12
N ASN A 103 -1.07 3.69 11.96
CA ASN A 103 -1.86 2.82 12.83
C ASN A 103 -2.49 3.53 14.04
N SER A 104 -2.30 4.84 14.19
CA SER A 104 -2.85 5.62 15.29
C SER A 104 -4.20 6.26 14.97
N ALA A 105 -4.93 6.66 16.01
CA ALA A 105 -6.22 7.34 15.88
C ALA A 105 -6.13 8.64 15.06
N ALA A 106 -4.98 9.32 15.08
CA ALA A 106 -4.75 10.55 14.32
C ALA A 106 -4.85 10.34 12.80
N PHE A 107 -4.63 9.11 12.32
CA PHE A 107 -4.67 8.74 10.91
C PHE A 107 -5.82 7.76 10.61
N GLY A 108 -6.82 7.68 11.49
CA GLY A 108 -7.99 6.82 11.28
C GLY A 108 -7.73 5.33 11.53
N ASN A 109 -6.65 4.98 12.25
CA ASN A 109 -6.27 3.60 12.54
C ASN A 109 -6.17 2.71 11.29
N ILE A 110 -5.55 3.21 10.21
CA ILE A 110 -5.25 2.37 9.05
C ILE A 110 -4.34 1.28 9.56
N LYS A 111 -4.80 0.03 9.57
CA LYS A 111 -3.96 -1.08 10.02
C LYS A 111 -2.94 -1.39 8.92
N VAL A 112 -1.76 -0.80 9.03
CA VAL A 112 -0.60 -1.07 8.18
C VAL A 112 0.25 -2.13 8.85
N GLN A 113 0.34 -3.30 8.21
CA GLN A 113 1.27 -4.34 8.62
C GLN A 113 2.63 -4.11 7.97
N VAL A 114 3.73 -4.26 8.73
CA VAL A 114 5.08 -4.04 8.20
C VAL A 114 5.86 -5.34 8.16
N PHE A 115 6.54 -5.56 7.04
CA PHE A 115 7.34 -6.75 6.75
C PHE A 115 8.77 -6.37 6.41
N ALA A 116 9.73 -7.24 6.71
CA ALA A 116 11.11 -7.04 6.29
C ALA A 116 11.31 -7.44 4.83
N THR A 117 10.57 -8.44 4.35
CA THR A 117 10.74 -9.01 3.00
C THR A 117 9.41 -9.15 2.26
N ARG A 118 9.50 -9.29 0.94
CA ARG A 118 8.35 -9.61 0.08
C ARG A 118 7.71 -10.94 0.48
N ASP A 119 8.53 -11.95 0.73
CA ASP A 119 8.04 -13.30 1.05
C ASP A 119 7.23 -13.33 2.35
N GLU A 120 7.67 -12.60 3.38
CA GLU A 120 6.91 -12.44 4.63
C GLU A 120 5.53 -11.80 4.39
N ALA A 121 5.48 -10.75 3.56
CA ALA A 121 4.24 -10.06 3.24
C ALA A 121 3.27 -10.97 2.47
N LEU A 122 3.77 -11.75 1.51
CA LEU A 122 2.97 -12.70 0.74
C LEU A 122 2.47 -13.87 1.61
N ALA A 123 3.33 -14.40 2.48
CA ALA A 123 2.95 -15.45 3.42
C ALA A 123 1.82 -14.97 4.35
N TRP A 124 1.94 -13.74 4.88
CA TRP A 124 0.88 -13.14 5.69
C TRP A 124 -0.43 -12.96 4.92
N ALA A 125 -0.39 -12.40 3.70
CA ALA A 125 -1.59 -12.18 2.91
C ALA A 125 -2.33 -13.49 2.58
N ARG A 126 -1.58 -14.55 2.26
CA ARG A 126 -2.13 -15.89 2.02
C ARG A 126 -2.78 -16.48 3.28
N MET A 127 -2.10 -16.37 4.43
CA MET A 127 -2.64 -16.84 5.70
C MET A 127 -3.92 -16.09 6.10
N GLU A 128 -3.92 -14.76 6.01
CA GLU A 128 -5.10 -13.95 6.33
C GLU A 128 -6.24 -14.21 5.36
N ASN A 129 -5.96 -14.41 4.07
CA ASN A 129 -7.00 -14.78 3.10
C ASN A 129 -7.63 -16.13 3.42
N ALA A 130 -6.83 -17.15 3.76
CA ALA A 130 -7.33 -18.47 4.11
C ALA A 130 -8.30 -18.43 5.30
N LYS A 131 -8.05 -17.57 6.30
CA LYS A 131 -8.96 -17.35 7.45
C LYS A 131 -10.29 -16.70 7.08
N ARG A 132 -10.35 -15.98 5.95
CA ARG A 132 -11.58 -15.29 5.49
C ARG A 132 -12.47 -16.19 4.63
N SER A 133 -11.91 -17.28 4.10
CA SER A 133 -12.62 -18.23 3.24
C SER A 133 -13.18 -19.46 3.98
N GLY A 134 -12.87 -19.60 5.28
CA GLY A 134 -13.41 -20.65 6.16
C GLY A 134 -14.48 -20.08 7.08
#